data_AF-A0A2E8I754-F1
#
_entry.id   AF-A0A2E8I754-F1
#
_cell.length_a   1.000
_cell.length_b   1.000
_cell.length_c   1.000
_cell.angle_alpha   90.00
_cell.angle_beta   90.00
_cell.angle_gamma   90.00
#
_symmetry.space_group_name_H-M   'P 1'
#
loop_
_entity.id
_entity.type
_entity.pdbx_description
1 polymer ?
#
loop_
_entity_poly.entity_id
_entity_poly.type
_entity_poly.pdbx_seq_one_letter_code
_entity_poly.pdbx_strand_id
1 'polypeptide(L)'
;MYRSSYNTMVTSNYRRDKLQQQIEAAIVKNELTQVHASKNTPLYIITPEVKDVDAFAHPLSVTMSTRDDQTVFVIDTRPFVKGTADGFSVKDTLDYEALNARAMLEIVMFEDGHAKELYLAGDAPMWAMVNWLANRISANIGLDPVSQVNLQIIIALHYVGMHGFMSDDLSDSDRGRIATRIGRVLRMPVDKVLEIWGERTLTGQLAQTVNFAHERIESSRIKLLTPAMILQLATGTSGWRGAHAREVVGVALEHAPTWHFMVYAAINSNAYKRSAVSELLYKQYRDKDALSTYSKTLGLLANGER
;
A
#
# COMPACT_ATOMS: atom_id res chain seq x y z
N MET A 1 1.78 3.50 -11.38
CA MET A 1 1.33 2.66 -10.25
C MET A 1 2.30 1.50 -10.09
N TYR A 2 2.73 1.19 -8.87
CA TYR A 2 3.49 -0.04 -8.61
C TYR A 2 2.56 -1.22 -8.36
N ARG A 3 2.67 -2.25 -9.20
CA ARG A 3 1.91 -3.51 -9.08
C ARG A 3 2.51 -4.51 -8.10
N SER A 4 3.72 -4.26 -7.63
CA SER A 4 4.42 -5.10 -6.67
C SER A 4 5.06 -4.22 -5.62
N SER A 5 5.06 -4.70 -4.38
CA SER A 5 5.80 -4.08 -3.27
C SER A 5 7.26 -3.80 -3.66
N TYR A 6 7.91 -4.73 -4.36
CA TYR A 6 9.30 -4.61 -4.80
C TYR A 6 9.57 -3.53 -5.85
N ASN A 7 8.56 -2.94 -6.47
CA ASN A 7 8.76 -1.83 -7.40
C ASN A 7 8.79 -0.46 -6.70
N THR A 8 8.44 -0.39 -5.42
CA THR A 8 8.49 0.86 -4.65
C THR A 8 9.93 1.34 -4.41
N MET A 9 10.09 2.63 -4.10
CA MET A 9 11.38 3.27 -3.87
C MET A 9 12.23 2.55 -2.81
N VAL A 10 11.60 1.95 -1.80
CA VAL A 10 12.31 1.33 -0.66
C VAL A 10 12.91 -0.02 -1.04
N THR A 11 12.31 -0.73 -1.99
CA THR A 11 12.62 -2.13 -2.27
C THR A 11 13.02 -2.38 -3.72
N SER A 12 13.08 -1.35 -4.56
CA SER A 12 13.43 -1.44 -5.99
C SER A 12 14.83 -2.01 -6.25
N ASN A 13 15.73 -1.93 -5.27
CA ASN A 13 17.09 -2.46 -5.37
C ASN A 13 17.23 -3.93 -4.93
N TYR A 14 16.14 -4.60 -4.55
CA TYR A 14 16.18 -6.03 -4.22
C TYR A 14 16.49 -6.86 -5.47
N ARG A 15 17.39 -7.84 -5.35
CA ARG A 15 17.74 -8.78 -6.43
C ARG A 15 16.66 -9.85 -6.56
N ARG A 16 15.73 -9.67 -7.48
CA ARG A 16 14.57 -10.56 -7.67
C ARG A 16 14.82 -11.73 -8.60
N ASP A 17 15.68 -11.58 -9.60
CA ASP A 17 15.83 -12.61 -10.65
C ASP A 17 16.26 -13.96 -10.07
N LYS A 18 17.18 -13.93 -9.09
CA LYS A 18 17.60 -15.13 -8.35
C LYS A 18 16.43 -15.72 -7.54
N LEU A 19 15.70 -14.89 -6.80
CA LEU A 19 14.55 -15.33 -6.00
C LEU A 19 13.46 -15.95 -6.88
N GLN A 20 13.18 -15.35 -8.04
CA GLN A 20 12.20 -15.87 -8.98
C GLN A 20 12.58 -17.28 -9.45
N GLN A 21 13.83 -17.50 -9.86
CA GLN A 21 14.33 -18.82 -10.26
C GLN A 21 14.29 -19.84 -9.12
N GLN A 22 14.67 -19.44 -7.90
CA GLN A 22 14.63 -20.31 -6.72
C GLN A 22 13.20 -20.74 -6.38
N ILE A 23 12.25 -19.80 -6.42
CA ILE A 23 10.85 -20.05 -6.13
C ILE A 23 10.21 -20.93 -7.20
N GLU A 24 10.45 -20.61 -8.48
CA GLU A 24 9.96 -21.43 -9.59
C GLU A 24 10.45 -22.87 -9.48
N ALA A 25 11.74 -23.07 -9.19
CA ALA A 25 12.30 -24.40 -8.96
C ALA A 25 11.65 -25.12 -7.77
N ALA A 26 11.43 -24.43 -6.64
CA ALA A 26 10.77 -24.99 -5.46
C ALA A 26 9.30 -25.39 -5.74
N ILE A 27 8.57 -24.61 -6.54
CA ILE A 27 7.20 -24.95 -6.97
C ILE A 27 7.21 -26.19 -7.87
N VAL A 28 8.12 -26.26 -8.85
CA VAL A 28 8.23 -27.42 -9.76
C VAL A 28 8.57 -28.70 -8.99
N LYS A 29 9.37 -28.61 -7.93
CA LYS A 29 9.69 -29.73 -7.03
C LYS A 29 8.59 -30.04 -6.01
N ASN A 30 7.49 -29.27 -5.99
CA ASN A 30 6.39 -29.39 -5.03
C ASN A 30 6.85 -29.22 -3.56
N GLU A 31 7.81 -28.33 -3.31
CA GLU A 31 8.37 -28.05 -1.98
C GLU A 31 7.58 -26.96 -1.23
N LEU A 32 6.77 -26.15 -1.93
CA LEU A 32 6.00 -25.06 -1.33
C LEU A 32 4.57 -25.49 -1.00
N THR A 33 4.05 -25.05 0.13
CA THR A 33 2.65 -25.29 0.52
C THR A 33 1.74 -24.23 -0.07
N GLN A 34 0.73 -24.64 -0.81
CA GLN A 34 -0.34 -23.74 -1.24
C GLN A 34 -1.34 -23.51 -0.09
N VAL A 35 -1.51 -22.27 0.36
CA VAL A 35 -2.40 -21.93 1.50
C VAL A 35 -3.68 -21.25 1.08
N HIS A 36 -3.69 -20.64 -0.10
CA HIS A 36 -4.89 -20.03 -0.64
C HIS A 36 -4.95 -20.26 -2.14
N ALA A 37 -6.16 -20.55 -2.61
CA ALA A 37 -6.50 -20.60 -4.02
C ALA A 37 -7.61 -19.59 -4.22
N SER A 38 -7.26 -18.34 -4.54
CA SER A 38 -8.23 -17.54 -5.28
C SER A 38 -8.51 -18.30 -6.58
N LYS A 39 -9.70 -18.12 -7.18
CA LYS A 39 -10.11 -18.92 -8.35
C LYS A 39 -9.08 -18.93 -9.49
N ASN A 40 -8.25 -17.88 -9.58
CA ASN A 40 -7.31 -17.70 -10.70
C ASN A 40 -5.84 -17.54 -10.27
N THR A 41 -5.55 -17.19 -9.01
CA THR A 41 -4.21 -16.81 -8.56
C THR A 41 -3.79 -17.55 -7.28
N PRO A 42 -2.90 -18.57 -7.38
CA PRO A 42 -2.41 -19.32 -6.23
C PRO A 42 -1.53 -18.49 -5.29
N LEU A 43 -1.65 -18.72 -3.98
CA LEU A 43 -0.72 -18.23 -2.96
C LEU A 43 0.01 -19.41 -2.30
N TYR A 44 1.33 -19.40 -2.43
CA TYR A 44 2.23 -20.33 -1.77
C TYR A 44 2.90 -19.70 -0.55
N ILE A 45 3.20 -20.51 0.44
CA ILE A 45 4.05 -20.15 1.57
C ILE A 45 5.35 -20.94 1.51
N ILE A 46 6.41 -20.31 2.00
CA ILE A 46 7.68 -20.97 2.28
C ILE A 46 7.72 -21.33 3.76
N THR A 47 7.89 -22.62 4.06
CA THR A 47 8.05 -23.17 5.40
C THR A 47 9.54 -23.40 5.73
N PRO A 48 9.91 -23.64 7.00
CA PRO A 48 11.31 -23.84 7.41
C PRO A 48 12.05 -25.00 6.74
N GLU A 49 11.33 -25.93 6.11
CA GLU A 49 11.91 -27.05 5.37
C GLU A 49 12.57 -26.63 4.05
N VAL A 50 12.09 -25.55 3.45
CA VAL A 50 12.58 -25.03 2.16
C VAL A 50 13.86 -24.22 2.40
N LYS A 51 15.00 -24.81 2.03
CA LYS A 51 16.34 -24.25 2.28
C LYS A 51 16.96 -23.52 1.09
N ASP A 52 16.55 -23.87 -0.13
CA ASP A 52 17.20 -23.42 -1.37
C ASP A 52 16.68 -22.05 -1.87
N VAL A 53 15.70 -21.46 -1.18
CA VAL A 53 15.13 -20.15 -1.49
C VAL A 53 15.66 -19.11 -0.50
N ASP A 54 16.26 -18.03 -1.01
CA ASP A 54 16.75 -16.94 -0.15
C ASP A 54 15.58 -16.28 0.62
N ALA A 55 15.86 -15.67 1.78
CA ALA A 55 14.82 -15.01 2.58
C ALA A 55 14.37 -13.69 1.96
N PHE A 56 13.08 -13.39 2.07
CA PHE A 56 12.50 -12.13 1.59
C PHE A 56 11.34 -11.66 2.46
N ALA A 57 11.08 -10.34 2.47
CA ALA A 57 10.21 -9.73 3.49
C ALA A 57 8.79 -9.40 3.00
N HIS A 58 8.53 -9.42 1.69
CA HIS A 58 7.27 -8.97 1.11
C HIS A 58 6.71 -9.98 0.12
N PRO A 59 5.37 -9.99 -0.10
CA PRO A 59 4.75 -10.82 -1.12
C PRO A 59 5.43 -10.63 -2.47
N LEU A 60 5.73 -11.74 -3.14
CA LEU A 60 6.40 -11.75 -4.42
C LEU A 60 5.52 -12.47 -5.45
N SER A 61 5.25 -11.81 -6.56
CA SER A 61 4.64 -12.42 -7.73
C SER A 61 5.73 -13.10 -8.58
N VAL A 62 5.50 -14.35 -8.98
CA VAL A 62 6.39 -15.12 -9.86
C VAL A 62 5.59 -15.58 -11.07
N THR A 63 6.05 -15.24 -12.27
CA THR A 63 5.51 -15.78 -13.51
C THR A 63 6.24 -17.08 -13.81
N MET A 64 5.49 -18.18 -13.84
CA MET A 64 6.00 -19.52 -14.10
C MET A 64 6.32 -19.68 -15.59
N SER A 65 7.47 -20.25 -15.94
CA SER A 65 7.87 -20.52 -17.34
C SER A 65 7.18 -21.75 -17.93
N THR A 66 6.01 -22.14 -17.39
CA THR A 66 5.20 -23.25 -17.87
C THR A 66 4.35 -22.81 -19.07
N ARG A 67 3.69 -23.76 -19.75
CA ARG A 67 2.97 -23.54 -21.02
C ARG A 67 1.94 -22.39 -20.99
N ASP A 68 1.44 -22.03 -19.81
CA ASP A 68 0.35 -21.06 -19.63
C ASP A 68 0.81 -19.72 -18.98
N ASP A 69 2.12 -19.50 -18.78
CA ASP A 69 2.70 -18.29 -18.16
C ASP A 69 1.97 -17.84 -16.87
N GLN A 70 1.53 -18.81 -16.07
CA GLN A 70 0.71 -18.52 -14.89
C GLN A 70 1.51 -17.70 -13.88
N THR A 71 0.93 -16.60 -13.40
CA THR A 71 1.49 -15.83 -12.28
C THR A 71 0.95 -16.36 -10.96
N VAL A 72 1.87 -16.66 -10.06
CA VAL A 72 1.60 -17.13 -8.68
C VAL A 72 2.17 -16.13 -7.69
N PHE A 73 1.65 -16.14 -6.46
CA PHE A 73 2.17 -15.33 -5.38
C PHE A 73 2.80 -16.20 -4.31
N VAL A 74 3.90 -15.71 -3.72
CA VAL A 74 4.64 -16.44 -2.68
C VAL A 74 4.98 -15.51 -1.53
N ILE A 75 4.83 -16.01 -0.31
CA ILE A 75 5.25 -15.34 0.92
C ILE A 75 6.23 -16.19 1.73
N ASP A 76 7.24 -15.55 2.31
CA ASP A 76 8.19 -16.21 3.20
C ASP A 76 7.66 -16.21 4.63
N THR A 77 7.19 -17.37 5.10
CA THR A 77 6.60 -17.51 6.44
C THR A 77 7.56 -18.12 7.45
N ARG A 78 8.80 -18.46 7.04
CA ARG A 78 9.82 -19.08 7.90
C ARG A 78 10.06 -18.32 9.21
N PRO A 79 10.04 -16.97 9.25
CA PRO A 79 10.19 -16.24 10.49
C PRO A 79 9.04 -16.45 11.48
N PHE A 80 7.85 -16.86 11.03
CA PHE A 80 6.59 -16.85 11.80
C PHE A 80 5.98 -18.23 12.04
N VAL A 81 6.48 -19.28 11.38
CA VAL A 81 5.97 -20.65 11.51
C VAL A 81 7.04 -21.64 11.99
N LYS A 82 6.60 -22.82 12.43
CA LYS A 82 7.41 -24.01 12.70
C LYS A 82 6.75 -25.22 12.05
N GLY A 83 7.53 -26.12 11.45
CA GLY A 83 7.02 -27.36 10.86
C GLY A 83 7.45 -27.53 9.41
N THR A 84 6.76 -28.43 8.71
CA THR A 84 7.02 -28.86 7.33
C THR A 84 5.91 -28.39 6.40
N ALA A 85 6.04 -28.69 5.11
CA ALA A 85 4.99 -28.38 4.14
C ALA A 85 3.65 -29.11 4.43
N ASP A 86 3.73 -30.34 4.99
CA ASP A 86 2.59 -31.20 5.32
C ASP A 86 1.87 -30.80 6.62
N GLY A 87 2.51 -29.98 7.44
CA GLY A 87 1.97 -29.58 8.74
C GLY A 87 2.85 -28.55 9.42
N PHE A 88 2.31 -27.35 9.62
CA PHE A 88 2.98 -26.27 10.33
C PHE A 88 2.10 -25.67 11.42
N SER A 89 2.77 -25.08 12.41
CA SER A 89 2.16 -24.28 13.48
C SER A 89 2.67 -22.84 13.39
N VAL A 90 1.77 -21.89 13.60
CA VAL A 90 2.11 -20.45 13.61
C VAL A 90 2.60 -20.08 15.01
N LYS A 91 3.85 -19.60 15.12
CA LYS A 91 4.44 -19.13 16.39
C LYS A 91 4.29 -17.62 16.59
N ASP A 92 4.17 -16.86 15.52
CA ASP A 92 3.90 -15.42 15.54
C ASP A 92 2.66 -15.12 14.68
N THR A 93 1.50 -15.17 15.31
CA THR A 93 0.21 -14.99 14.64
C THR A 93 0.08 -13.61 14.02
N LEU A 94 0.58 -12.57 14.69
CA LEU A 94 0.40 -11.19 14.25
C LEU A 94 1.15 -10.92 12.94
N ASP A 95 2.43 -11.26 12.87
CA ASP A 95 3.24 -11.02 11.68
C ASP A 95 2.88 -11.99 10.54
N TYR A 96 2.46 -13.23 10.86
CA TYR A 96 1.93 -14.17 9.87
C TYR A 96 0.66 -13.65 9.20
N GLU A 97 -0.34 -13.25 9.99
CA GLU A 97 -1.60 -12.69 9.48
C GLU A 97 -1.36 -11.39 8.69
N ALA A 98 -0.42 -10.55 9.17
CA ALA A 98 -0.03 -9.33 8.47
C ALA A 98 0.55 -9.61 7.08
N LEU A 99 1.45 -10.59 6.97
CA LEU A 99 2.05 -10.97 5.69
C LEU A 99 1.01 -11.59 4.74
N ASN A 100 0.15 -12.46 5.27
CA ASN A 100 -0.92 -13.08 4.48
C ASN A 100 -1.91 -12.04 3.94
N ALA A 101 -2.43 -11.16 4.81
CA ALA A 101 -3.34 -10.09 4.41
C ALA A 101 -2.74 -9.19 3.32
N ARG A 102 -1.45 -8.84 3.44
CA ARG A 102 -0.77 -8.06 2.40
C ARG A 102 -0.68 -8.81 1.07
N ALA A 103 -0.40 -10.11 1.08
CA ALA A 103 -0.37 -10.93 -0.13
C ALA A 103 -1.75 -11.00 -0.79
N MET A 104 -2.81 -11.22 0.00
CA MET A 104 -4.17 -11.28 -0.49
C MET A 104 -4.62 -9.96 -1.13
N LEU A 105 -4.31 -8.82 -0.52
CA LEU A 105 -4.61 -7.51 -1.12
C LEU A 105 -3.79 -7.23 -2.39
N GLU A 106 -2.57 -7.76 -2.50
CA GLU A 106 -1.75 -7.66 -3.72
C GLU A 106 -2.31 -8.54 -4.84
N ILE A 107 -2.78 -9.75 -4.52
CA ILE A 107 -3.51 -10.64 -5.44
C ILE A 107 -4.78 -9.97 -5.95
N VAL A 108 -5.60 -9.38 -5.07
CA VAL A 108 -6.81 -8.61 -5.42
C VAL A 108 -6.49 -7.53 -6.45
N MET A 109 -5.45 -6.72 -6.20
CA MET A 109 -5.01 -5.69 -7.14
C MET A 109 -4.51 -6.28 -8.47
N PHE A 110 -3.81 -7.41 -8.42
CA PHE A 110 -3.31 -8.09 -9.61
C PHE A 110 -4.44 -8.62 -10.50
N GLU A 111 -5.41 -9.34 -9.91
CA GLU A 111 -6.56 -9.90 -10.62
C GLU A 111 -7.45 -8.83 -11.26
N ASP A 112 -7.60 -7.68 -10.58
CA ASP A 112 -8.38 -6.56 -11.09
C ASP A 112 -7.64 -5.75 -12.17
N GLY A 113 -6.32 -5.96 -12.33
CA GLY A 113 -5.44 -5.18 -13.20
C GLY A 113 -5.12 -3.75 -12.69
N HIS A 114 -5.88 -3.27 -11.71
CA HIS A 114 -5.79 -1.99 -11.00
C HIS A 114 -6.26 -2.15 -9.55
N ALA A 115 -5.97 -1.20 -8.66
CA ALA A 115 -6.45 -1.29 -7.28
C ALA A 115 -7.85 -0.65 -7.09
N LYS A 116 -8.79 -0.91 -8.01
CA LYS A 116 -10.13 -0.28 -8.00
C LYS A 116 -10.95 -0.67 -6.78
N GLU A 117 -10.99 -1.95 -6.43
CA GLU A 117 -11.71 -2.39 -5.22
C GLU A 117 -11.16 -1.70 -3.97
N LEU A 118 -9.83 -1.61 -3.85
CA LEU A 118 -9.18 -0.91 -2.75
C LEU A 118 -9.53 0.59 -2.74
N TYR A 119 -9.48 1.24 -3.90
CA TYR A 119 -9.83 2.65 -4.02
C TYR A 119 -11.29 2.90 -3.62
N LEU A 120 -12.22 2.03 -4.03
CA LEU A 120 -13.65 2.18 -3.77
C LEU A 120 -14.07 1.70 -2.37
N ALA A 121 -13.20 1.02 -1.63
CA ALA A 121 -13.54 0.46 -0.32
C ALA A 121 -13.91 1.51 0.74
N GLY A 122 -13.53 2.77 0.56
CA GLY A 122 -13.98 3.87 1.40
C GLY A 122 -13.06 5.08 1.36
N ASP A 123 -13.43 6.14 2.07
CA ASP A 123 -12.67 7.40 2.08
C ASP A 123 -11.66 7.52 3.22
N ALA A 124 -11.85 6.73 4.27
CA ALA A 124 -10.99 6.74 5.44
C ALA A 124 -9.49 6.54 5.11
N PRO A 125 -9.11 5.61 4.19
CA PRO A 125 -7.69 5.44 3.82
C PRO A 125 -7.08 6.68 3.16
N MET A 126 -7.81 7.33 2.25
CA MET A 126 -7.34 8.56 1.59
C MET A 126 -7.18 9.67 2.61
N TRP A 127 -8.21 9.90 3.44
CA TRP A 127 -8.19 10.92 4.47
C TRP A 127 -7.01 10.73 5.43
N ALA A 128 -6.79 9.49 5.88
CA ALA A 128 -5.71 9.17 6.81
C ALA A 128 -4.33 9.41 6.19
N MET A 129 -4.10 9.00 4.93
CA MET A 129 -2.82 9.24 4.25
C MET A 129 -2.53 10.73 4.13
N VAL A 130 -3.51 11.49 3.64
CA VAL A 130 -3.39 12.93 3.41
C VAL A 130 -3.09 13.65 4.72
N ASN A 131 -3.88 13.41 5.76
CA ASN A 131 -3.71 14.10 7.04
C ASN A 131 -2.49 13.62 7.81
N TRP A 132 -2.05 12.37 7.62
CA TRP A 132 -0.81 11.92 8.22
C TRP A 132 0.40 12.58 7.57
N LEU A 133 0.53 12.48 6.24
CA LEU A 133 1.71 12.96 5.53
C LEU A 133 1.76 14.48 5.44
N ALA A 134 0.66 15.14 5.04
CA ALA A 134 0.66 16.59 4.86
C ALA A 134 0.98 17.31 6.18
N ASN A 135 0.37 16.89 7.29
CA ASN A 135 0.59 17.53 8.59
C ASN A 135 2.04 17.33 9.08
N ARG A 136 2.62 16.15 8.87
CA ARG A 136 4.02 15.87 9.25
C ARG A 136 5.00 16.66 8.39
N ILE A 137 4.78 16.71 7.07
CA ILE A 137 5.63 17.46 6.15
C ILE A 137 5.53 18.96 6.45
N SER A 138 4.31 19.50 6.51
CA SER A 138 4.07 20.93 6.78
C SER A 138 4.66 21.38 8.11
N ALA A 139 4.52 20.60 9.18
CA ALA A 139 5.12 20.91 10.46
C ALA A 139 6.66 20.86 10.42
N ASN A 140 7.23 19.91 9.68
CA ASN A 140 8.69 19.73 9.60
C ASN A 140 9.39 20.86 8.83
N ILE A 141 8.79 21.33 7.72
CA ILE A 141 9.40 22.39 6.89
C ILE A 141 8.78 23.78 7.11
N GLY A 142 7.77 23.89 7.97
CA GLY A 142 7.11 25.14 8.32
C GLY A 142 6.33 25.75 7.15
N LEU A 143 5.46 24.97 6.50
CA LEU A 143 4.56 25.48 5.46
C LEU A 143 3.47 26.37 6.06
N ASP A 144 3.14 27.45 5.35
CA ASP A 144 1.98 28.27 5.66
C ASP A 144 0.66 27.51 5.36
N PRO A 145 -0.48 27.97 5.91
CA PRO A 145 -1.75 27.27 5.75
C PRO A 145 -2.21 27.07 4.31
N VAL A 146 -1.93 28.01 3.39
CA VAL A 146 -2.34 27.90 1.98
C VAL A 146 -1.50 26.81 1.29
N SER A 147 -0.19 26.85 1.50
CA SER A 147 0.71 25.81 1.00
C SER A 147 0.38 24.41 1.54
N GLN A 148 -0.02 24.32 2.82
CA GLN A 148 -0.45 23.05 3.42
C GLN A 148 -1.72 22.49 2.75
N VAL A 149 -2.71 23.34 2.46
CA VAL A 149 -3.93 22.93 1.73
C VAL A 149 -3.58 22.39 0.33
N ASN A 150 -2.70 23.08 -0.40
CA ASN A 150 -2.25 22.62 -1.71
C ASN A 150 -1.50 21.28 -1.60
N LEU A 151 -0.65 21.11 -0.59
CA LEU A 151 0.04 19.84 -0.34
C LEU A 151 -0.94 18.70 -0.01
N GLN A 152 -2.02 18.96 0.73
CA GLN A 152 -3.05 17.97 1.02
C GLN A 152 -3.72 17.46 -0.26
N ILE A 153 -4.04 18.36 -1.20
CA ILE A 153 -4.61 18.00 -2.50
C ILE A 153 -3.62 17.16 -3.30
N ILE A 154 -2.34 17.53 -3.33
CA ILE A 154 -1.29 16.81 -4.05
C ILE A 154 -1.10 15.38 -3.49
N ILE A 155 -1.13 15.22 -2.16
CA ILE A 155 -1.05 13.89 -1.54
C ILE A 155 -2.33 13.08 -1.82
N ALA A 156 -3.50 13.71 -1.94
CA ALA A 156 -4.72 13.02 -2.34
C ALA A 156 -4.62 12.53 -3.80
N LEU A 157 -4.07 13.33 -4.71
CA LEU A 157 -3.81 12.91 -6.09
C LEU A 157 -2.76 11.79 -6.16
N HIS A 158 -1.73 11.83 -5.33
CA HIS A 158 -0.79 10.72 -5.15
C HIS A 158 -1.49 9.43 -4.72
N TYR A 159 -2.41 9.52 -3.75
CA TYR A 159 -3.25 8.40 -3.35
C TYR A 159 -4.11 7.89 -4.50
N VAL A 160 -4.71 8.74 -5.32
CA VAL A 160 -5.46 8.27 -6.50
C VAL A 160 -4.53 7.58 -7.52
N GLY A 161 -3.34 8.13 -7.72
CA GLY A 161 -2.30 7.59 -8.60
C GLY A 161 -1.81 6.20 -8.22
N MET A 162 -1.62 5.91 -6.93
CA MET A 162 -1.24 4.56 -6.48
C MET A 162 -2.32 3.50 -6.71
N HIS A 163 -3.55 3.92 -7.06
CA HIS A 163 -4.63 3.00 -7.38
C HIS A 163 -4.84 2.80 -8.89
N GLY A 164 -4.05 3.48 -9.74
CA GLY A 164 -4.12 3.33 -11.20
C GLY A 164 -5.23 4.13 -11.87
N PHE A 165 -5.85 5.09 -11.17
CA PHE A 165 -6.90 5.97 -11.73
C PHE A 165 -6.36 7.23 -12.41
N MET A 166 -5.06 7.26 -12.69
CA MET A 166 -4.35 8.37 -13.29
C MET A 166 -3.68 7.87 -14.57
N SER A 167 -4.21 8.31 -15.71
CA SER A 167 -3.72 8.01 -17.06
C SER A 167 -3.74 9.28 -17.89
N ASP A 168 -2.91 9.33 -18.94
CA ASP A 168 -2.87 10.47 -19.85
C ASP A 168 -4.17 10.59 -20.68
N ASP A 169 -4.91 9.49 -20.84
CA ASP A 169 -6.21 9.43 -21.54
C ASP A 169 -7.42 9.60 -20.61
N LEU A 170 -7.26 10.22 -19.43
CA LEU A 170 -8.35 10.38 -18.48
C LEU A 170 -9.42 11.35 -19.01
N SER A 171 -10.68 10.91 -19.09
CA SER A 171 -11.78 11.76 -19.53
C SER A 171 -12.05 12.92 -18.55
N ASP A 172 -12.55 14.06 -19.04
CA ASP A 172 -12.97 15.18 -18.18
C ASP A 172 -14.03 14.78 -17.15
N SER A 173 -14.89 13.83 -17.50
CA SER A 173 -15.90 13.24 -16.61
C SER A 173 -15.24 12.49 -15.44
N ASP A 174 -14.23 11.66 -15.73
CA ASP A 174 -13.53 10.91 -14.69
C ASP A 174 -12.66 11.83 -13.82
N ARG A 175 -12.03 12.84 -14.43
CA ARG A 175 -11.34 13.92 -13.72
C ARG A 175 -12.27 14.64 -12.75
N GLY A 176 -13.47 15.01 -13.21
CA GLY A 176 -14.51 15.62 -12.38
C GLY A 176 -14.95 14.72 -11.21
N ARG A 177 -15.14 13.42 -11.45
CA ARG A 177 -15.50 12.44 -10.40
C ARG A 177 -14.42 12.31 -9.33
N ILE A 178 -13.15 12.21 -9.75
CA ILE A 178 -12.00 12.13 -8.84
C ILE A 178 -11.90 13.41 -8.01
N ALA A 179 -11.96 14.58 -8.65
CA ALA A 179 -11.88 15.87 -7.97
C ALA A 179 -13.04 16.06 -6.98
N THR A 180 -14.25 15.64 -7.35
CA THR A 180 -15.43 15.64 -6.47
C THR A 180 -15.19 14.77 -5.23
N ARG A 181 -14.62 13.59 -5.41
CA ARG A 181 -14.28 12.71 -4.29
C ARG A 181 -13.25 13.35 -3.37
N ILE A 182 -12.12 13.84 -3.91
CA ILE A 182 -11.08 14.51 -3.12
C ILE A 182 -11.68 15.70 -2.37
N GLY A 183 -12.46 16.55 -3.04
CA GLY A 183 -13.14 17.70 -2.44
C GLY A 183 -14.03 17.30 -1.27
N ARG A 184 -14.81 16.21 -1.42
CA ARG A 184 -15.62 15.65 -0.33
C ARG A 184 -14.79 15.11 0.83
N VAL A 185 -13.72 14.37 0.56
CA VAL A 185 -12.85 13.78 1.59
C VAL A 185 -12.10 14.85 2.39
N LEU A 186 -11.59 15.88 1.70
CA LEU A 186 -10.81 16.96 2.31
C LEU A 186 -11.67 18.15 2.75
N ARG A 187 -12.97 18.14 2.42
CA ARG A 187 -13.90 19.27 2.63
C ARG A 187 -13.42 20.55 1.95
N MET A 188 -13.01 20.41 0.69
CA MET A 188 -12.49 21.50 -0.15
C MET A 188 -13.38 21.70 -1.40
N PRO A 189 -13.45 22.92 -1.94
CA PRO A 189 -14.10 23.17 -3.22
C PRO A 189 -13.49 22.33 -4.34
N VAL A 190 -14.33 21.74 -5.20
CA VAL A 190 -13.88 20.92 -6.33
C VAL A 190 -13.01 21.72 -7.30
N ASP A 191 -13.36 22.99 -7.54
CA ASP A 191 -12.60 23.89 -8.41
C ASP A 191 -11.16 24.07 -7.93
N LYS A 192 -10.94 24.13 -6.60
CA LYS A 192 -9.59 24.21 -6.03
C LYS A 192 -8.80 22.93 -6.28
N VAL A 193 -9.45 21.77 -6.20
CA VAL A 193 -8.82 20.49 -6.52
C VAL A 193 -8.41 20.45 -8.00
N LEU A 194 -9.30 20.87 -8.90
CA LEU A 194 -9.04 20.92 -10.34
C LEU A 194 -7.93 21.91 -10.72
N GLU A 195 -7.90 23.08 -10.06
CA GLU A 195 -6.85 24.10 -10.19
C GLU A 195 -5.47 23.52 -9.84
N ILE A 196 -5.35 22.91 -8.64
CA ILE A 196 -4.09 22.33 -8.18
C ILE A 196 -3.69 21.10 -9.00
N TRP A 197 -4.65 20.29 -9.46
CA TRP A 197 -4.38 19.16 -10.33
C TRP A 197 -3.85 19.62 -11.70
N GLY A 198 -4.51 20.58 -12.36
CA GLY A 198 -4.22 20.92 -13.76
C GLY A 198 -4.17 19.67 -14.66
N GLU A 199 -3.25 19.64 -15.63
CA GLU A 199 -3.21 18.60 -16.67
C GLU A 199 -2.22 17.45 -16.41
N ARG A 200 -1.56 17.43 -15.25
CA ARG A 200 -0.53 16.43 -14.94
C ARG A 200 -1.12 15.14 -14.37
N THR A 201 -0.60 14.02 -14.84
CA THR A 201 -0.88 12.68 -14.29
C THR A 201 0.12 12.35 -13.17
N LEU A 202 -0.37 11.89 -12.01
CA LEU A 202 0.47 11.38 -10.92
C LEU A 202 0.29 9.87 -10.80
N THR A 203 1.38 9.10 -10.89
CA THR A 203 1.30 7.63 -10.90
C THR A 203 1.45 6.98 -9.52
N GLY A 204 1.39 7.80 -8.45
CA GLY A 204 1.57 7.37 -7.06
C GLY A 204 3.02 7.17 -6.63
N GLN A 205 3.98 7.78 -7.33
CA GLN A 205 5.41 7.74 -6.98
C GLN A 205 5.81 8.97 -6.16
N LEU A 206 6.57 8.78 -5.09
CA LEU A 206 7.03 9.88 -4.24
C LEU A 206 7.83 10.93 -5.01
N ALA A 207 8.70 10.50 -5.94
CA ALA A 207 9.48 11.42 -6.77
C ALA A 207 8.58 12.34 -7.61
N GLN A 208 7.55 11.79 -8.25
CA GLN A 208 6.58 12.57 -9.03
C GLN A 208 5.80 13.53 -8.13
N THR A 209 5.37 13.06 -6.95
CA THR A 209 4.62 13.86 -5.99
C THR A 209 5.43 15.05 -5.46
N VAL A 210 6.71 14.85 -5.17
CA VAL A 210 7.61 15.94 -4.75
C VAL A 210 7.82 16.94 -5.88
N ASN A 211 8.10 16.47 -7.10
CA ASN A 211 8.26 17.37 -8.25
C ASN A 211 6.99 18.18 -8.50
N PHE A 212 5.83 17.55 -8.39
CA PHE A 212 4.55 18.22 -8.57
C PHE A 212 4.28 19.25 -7.46
N ALA A 213 4.64 18.95 -6.20
CA ALA A 213 4.58 19.91 -5.11
C ALA A 213 5.52 21.11 -5.35
N HIS A 214 6.73 20.88 -5.86
CA HIS A 214 7.65 21.95 -6.23
C HIS A 214 7.12 22.85 -7.36
N GLU A 215 6.33 22.30 -8.29
CA GLU A 215 5.72 23.04 -9.40
C GLU A 215 4.50 23.85 -8.95
N ARG A 216 3.66 23.29 -8.07
CA ARG A 216 2.32 23.86 -7.75
C ARG A 216 2.23 24.68 -6.47
N ILE A 217 3.24 24.60 -5.59
CA ILE A 217 3.23 25.32 -4.32
C ILE A 217 4.24 26.47 -4.39
N GLU A 218 3.73 27.70 -4.31
CA GLU A 218 4.52 28.93 -4.30
C GLU A 218 5.11 29.22 -2.91
N SER A 219 5.98 28.32 -2.44
CA SER A 219 6.67 28.47 -1.16
C SER A 219 8.14 28.11 -1.28
N SER A 220 9.04 28.97 -0.80
CA SER A 220 10.47 28.65 -0.75
C SER A 220 10.75 27.43 0.15
N ARG A 221 9.91 27.19 1.15
CA ARG A 221 10.01 26.05 2.07
C ARG A 221 9.71 24.72 1.38
N ILE A 222 8.80 24.70 0.39
CA ILE A 222 8.45 23.44 -0.29
C ILE A 222 9.65 22.86 -1.02
N LYS A 223 10.63 23.68 -1.45
CA LYS A 223 11.85 23.24 -2.14
C LYS A 223 12.77 22.36 -1.28
N LEU A 224 12.54 22.33 0.04
CA LEU A 224 13.23 21.43 0.96
C LEU A 224 12.66 20.01 0.94
N LEU A 225 11.47 19.83 0.36
CA LEU A 225 10.81 18.53 0.27
C LEU A 225 11.58 17.61 -0.67
N THR A 226 11.90 16.42 -0.19
CA THR A 226 12.53 15.36 -0.99
C THR A 226 11.81 14.03 -0.74
N PRO A 227 11.87 13.06 -1.68
CA PRO A 227 11.28 11.74 -1.46
C PRO A 227 11.84 11.05 -0.20
N ALA A 228 13.14 11.19 0.02
CA ALA A 228 13.82 10.68 1.22
C ALA A 228 13.28 11.31 2.51
N MET A 229 12.97 12.61 2.53
CA MET A 229 12.38 13.26 3.69
C MET A 229 10.97 12.73 3.99
N ILE A 230 10.13 12.50 2.97
CA ILE A 230 8.81 11.89 3.16
C ILE A 230 8.97 10.50 3.80
N LEU A 231 9.87 9.68 3.25
CA LEU A 231 10.15 8.34 3.77
C LEU A 231 10.65 8.38 5.23
N GLN A 232 11.59 9.28 5.54
CA GLN A 232 12.13 9.44 6.89
C GLN A 232 11.05 9.86 7.90
N LEU A 233 10.22 10.85 7.54
CA LEU A 233 9.13 11.32 8.41
C LEU A 233 8.08 10.23 8.63
N ALA A 234 7.70 9.50 7.57
CA ALA A 234 6.73 8.42 7.66
C ALA A 234 7.25 7.27 8.53
N THR A 235 8.45 6.76 8.26
CA THR A 235 9.02 5.60 8.97
C THR A 235 9.42 5.92 10.42
N GLY A 236 9.81 7.17 10.71
CA GLY A 236 10.16 7.61 12.06
C GLY A 236 8.96 7.89 12.96
N THR A 237 7.78 8.21 12.40
CA THR A 237 6.62 8.69 13.18
C THR A 237 5.36 7.84 13.05
N SER A 238 5.37 6.77 12.25
CA SER A 238 4.19 5.91 12.07
C SER A 238 3.73 5.20 13.34
N GLY A 239 4.66 4.94 14.28
CA GLY A 239 4.40 4.07 15.43
C GLY A 239 4.12 2.61 15.04
N TRP A 240 4.45 2.24 13.79
CA TRP A 240 4.25 0.88 13.29
C TRP A 240 5.23 -0.10 13.94
N ARG A 241 4.79 -1.34 14.16
CA ARG A 241 5.53 -2.41 14.85
C ARG A 241 5.47 -3.70 14.03
N GLY A 242 6.19 -4.73 14.46
CA GLY A 242 6.26 -6.03 13.78
C GLY A 242 7.46 -6.16 12.85
N ALA A 243 7.54 -7.30 12.18
CA ALA A 243 8.62 -7.62 11.26
C ALA A 243 8.74 -6.58 10.13
N HIS A 244 9.97 -6.14 9.86
CA HIS A 244 10.28 -5.17 8.79
C HIS A 244 9.46 -3.86 8.86
N ALA A 245 9.01 -3.43 10.04
CA ALA A 245 8.04 -2.34 10.21
C ALA A 245 8.34 -1.06 9.42
N ARG A 246 9.61 -0.61 9.40
CA ARG A 246 10.01 0.60 8.65
C ARG A 246 9.89 0.39 7.13
N GLU A 247 10.25 -0.78 6.65
CA GLU A 247 10.15 -1.13 5.23
C GLU A 247 8.69 -1.23 4.80
N VAL A 248 7.84 -1.89 5.61
CA VAL A 248 6.39 -1.97 5.37
C VAL A 248 5.77 -0.57 5.26
N VAL A 249 6.10 0.32 6.19
CA VAL A 249 5.63 1.71 6.16
C VAL A 249 6.11 2.43 4.90
N GLY A 250 7.36 2.21 4.51
CA GLY A 250 7.93 2.82 3.31
C GLY A 250 7.26 2.33 2.01
N VAL A 251 7.05 1.02 1.89
CA VAL A 251 6.31 0.40 0.77
C VAL A 251 4.88 0.96 0.71
N ALA A 252 4.21 1.11 1.85
CA ALA A 252 2.84 1.64 1.91
C ALA A 252 2.70 3.06 1.35
N LEU A 253 3.78 3.83 1.24
CA LEU A 253 3.71 5.16 0.65
C LEU A 253 3.43 5.13 -0.85
N GLU A 254 3.74 4.04 -1.56
CA GLU A 254 3.60 3.96 -3.02
C GLU A 254 2.85 2.69 -3.50
N HIS A 255 2.49 1.81 -2.56
CA HIS A 255 1.84 0.53 -2.85
C HIS A 255 0.48 0.41 -2.14
N ALA A 256 -0.60 0.53 -2.92
CA ALA A 256 -1.97 0.55 -2.42
C ALA A 256 -2.34 -0.65 -1.52
N PRO A 257 -2.04 -1.92 -1.88
CA PRO A 257 -2.31 -3.06 -1.00
C PRO A 257 -1.70 -2.93 0.38
N THR A 258 -0.44 -2.48 0.46
CA THR A 258 0.26 -2.34 1.74
C THR A 258 -0.28 -1.17 2.56
N TRP A 259 -0.67 -0.06 1.91
CA TRP A 259 -1.38 1.02 2.59
C TRP A 259 -2.73 0.59 3.16
N HIS A 260 -3.53 -0.11 2.36
CA HIS A 260 -4.84 -0.59 2.78
C HIS A 260 -4.76 -1.60 3.92
N PHE A 261 -3.76 -2.50 3.87
CA PHE A 261 -3.42 -3.36 5.00
C PHE A 261 -3.10 -2.53 6.26
N MET A 262 -2.25 -1.50 6.16
CA MET A 262 -1.90 -0.68 7.33
C MET A 262 -3.12 -0.03 7.97
N VAL A 263 -4.03 0.52 7.16
CA VAL A 263 -5.29 1.12 7.64
C VAL A 263 -6.19 0.06 8.27
N TYR A 264 -6.34 -1.10 7.61
CA TYR A 264 -7.13 -2.22 8.15
C TYR A 264 -6.60 -2.71 9.50
N ALA A 265 -5.29 -2.93 9.62
CA ALA A 265 -4.69 -3.40 10.86
C ALA A 265 -4.76 -2.33 11.97
N ALA A 266 -4.63 -1.04 11.63
CA ALA A 266 -4.78 0.07 12.57
C ALA A 266 -6.19 0.16 13.18
N ILE A 267 -7.21 -0.33 12.47
CA ILE A 267 -8.60 -0.40 12.95
C ILE A 267 -8.81 -1.66 13.81
N ASN A 268 -8.35 -2.81 13.32
CA ASN A 268 -8.78 -4.12 13.85
C ASN A 268 -7.84 -4.74 14.88
N SER A 269 -6.54 -4.45 14.82
CA SER A 269 -5.55 -5.12 15.68
C SER A 269 -5.09 -4.23 16.82
N ASN A 270 -5.13 -4.78 18.03
CA ASN A 270 -4.64 -4.13 19.25
C ASN A 270 -3.17 -3.73 19.14
N ALA A 271 -2.36 -4.46 18.37
CA ALA A 271 -0.94 -4.17 18.18
C ALA A 271 -0.70 -2.82 17.48
N TYR A 272 -1.65 -2.39 16.64
CA TYR A 272 -1.52 -1.18 15.82
C TYR A 272 -2.44 -0.03 16.27
N LYS A 273 -3.21 -0.19 17.36
CA LYS A 273 -4.10 0.84 17.90
C LYS A 273 -3.41 2.13 18.36
N ARG A 274 -2.10 2.09 18.58
CA ARG A 274 -1.28 3.25 18.97
C ARG A 274 -0.42 3.79 17.82
N SER A 275 -0.68 3.35 16.59
CA SER A 275 -0.04 3.92 15.41
C SER A 275 -0.60 5.32 15.12
N ALA A 276 0.20 6.18 14.49
CA ALA A 276 -0.23 7.51 14.09
C ALA A 276 -1.46 7.46 13.17
N VAL A 277 -1.55 6.44 12.32
CA VAL A 277 -2.70 6.19 11.43
C VAL A 277 -3.96 5.88 12.26
N SER A 278 -3.85 5.01 13.26
CA SER A 278 -4.97 4.67 14.14
C SER A 278 -5.49 5.89 14.90
N GLU A 279 -4.60 6.69 15.49
CA GLU A 279 -4.96 7.91 16.21
C GLU A 279 -5.72 8.90 15.33
N LEU A 280 -5.28 9.09 14.08
CA LEU A 280 -5.96 9.94 13.11
C LEU A 280 -7.35 9.42 12.77
N LEU A 281 -7.47 8.12 12.47
CA LEU A 281 -8.74 7.50 12.11
C LEU A 281 -9.77 7.63 13.23
N TYR A 282 -9.42 7.30 14.48
CA TYR A 282 -10.33 7.40 15.62
C TYR A 282 -10.65 8.85 16.02
N LYS A 283 -9.75 9.81 15.74
CA LYS A 283 -10.02 11.23 15.95
C LYS A 283 -11.10 11.76 14.99
N GLN A 284 -11.04 11.35 13.73
CA GLN A 284 -11.95 11.83 12.67
C GLN A 284 -13.27 11.06 12.65
N TYR A 285 -13.20 9.73 12.66
CA TYR A 285 -14.35 8.84 12.55
C TYR A 285 -14.77 8.39 13.94
N ARG A 286 -15.26 9.35 14.74
CA ARG A 286 -15.81 9.07 16.08
C ARG A 286 -16.98 8.10 16.00
N ASP A 287 -17.76 8.20 14.93
CA ASP A 287 -18.77 7.22 14.57
C ASP A 287 -18.09 6.00 13.91
N LYS A 288 -18.23 4.84 14.55
CA LYS A 288 -17.53 3.61 14.18
C LYS A 288 -18.09 2.99 12.90
N ASP A 289 -19.24 3.44 12.40
CA ASP A 289 -19.94 2.81 11.29
C ASP A 289 -19.16 2.90 9.96
N ALA A 290 -18.54 4.06 9.67
CA ALA A 290 -17.72 4.23 8.47
C ALA A 290 -16.46 3.35 8.51
N LEU A 291 -15.80 3.26 9.67
CA LEU A 291 -14.64 2.39 9.87
C LEU A 291 -15.05 0.92 9.86
N SER A 292 -16.21 0.56 10.40
CA SER A 292 -16.73 -0.80 10.40
C SER A 292 -17.06 -1.26 8.98
N THR A 293 -17.67 -0.40 8.17
CA THR A 293 -17.99 -0.70 6.77
C THR A 293 -16.71 -0.94 5.98
N TYR A 294 -15.75 -0.01 6.05
CA TYR A 294 -14.43 -0.18 5.44
C TYR A 294 -13.75 -1.48 5.91
N SER A 295 -13.75 -1.73 7.21
CA SER A 295 -13.14 -2.91 7.81
C SER A 295 -13.77 -4.21 7.34
N LYS A 296 -15.10 -4.26 7.20
CA LYS A 296 -15.80 -5.44 6.68
C LYS A 296 -15.40 -5.70 5.23
N THR A 297 -15.46 -4.68 4.38
CA THR A 297 -15.05 -4.78 2.97
C THR A 297 -13.61 -5.25 2.83
N LEU A 298 -12.67 -4.64 3.57
CA LEU A 298 -11.26 -5.05 3.51
C LEU A 298 -11.00 -6.40 4.15
N GLY A 299 -11.75 -6.79 5.17
CA GLY A 299 -11.64 -8.10 5.80
C GLY A 299 -11.95 -9.23 4.82
N LEU A 300 -13.01 -9.08 4.02
CA LEU A 300 -13.33 -10.02 2.94
C LEU A 300 -12.16 -10.15 1.96
N LEU A 301 -11.66 -9.02 1.44
CA LEU A 301 -10.54 -9.00 0.50
C LEU A 301 -9.24 -9.57 1.09
N ALA A 302 -8.92 -9.25 2.35
CA ALA A 302 -7.73 -9.71 3.04
C ALA A 302 -7.77 -11.22 3.36
N ASN A 303 -8.96 -11.81 3.42
CA ASN A 303 -9.17 -13.24 3.61
C ASN A 303 -9.35 -14.00 2.27
N GLY A 304 -9.36 -13.30 1.13
CA GLY A 304 -9.62 -13.89 -0.18
C GLY A 304 -11.08 -14.27 -0.42
N GLU A 305 -12.00 -13.68 0.34
CA GLU A 305 -13.44 -13.87 0.17
C GLU A 305 -13.93 -12.79 -0.80
N ARG A 306 -14.34 -13.21 -2.01
CA ARG A 306 -14.92 -12.36 -3.07
C ARG A 306 -16.29 -12.88 -3.47
#